data_AF-A0A3D2CC65-F1
#
_entry.id   AF-A0A3D2CC65-F1
#
_cell.length_a   1.000
_cell.length_b   1.000
_cell.length_c   1.000
_cell.angle_alpha   90.00
_cell.angle_beta   90.00
_cell.angle_gamma   90.00
#
_symmetry.space_group_name_H-M   'P 1'
#
loop_
_entity.id
_entity.type
_entity.pdbx_description
1 polymer ?
#
loop_
_entity_poly.entity_id
_entity_poly.type
_entity_poly.pdbx_seq_one_letter_code
_entity_poly.pdbx_strand_id
1 'polypeptide(L)'
;MSDAQALLRVGALDRAAAMVQGGGSLGHALLLAQVKRARGDYTGALTCLRSAIDEASEDVPSYLGALVEMAELSAATGKKRGAKRLLDEVEDINPSHESARVALVRRGLALLH
;
A
#
# COMPACT_ATOMS: atom_id res chain seq x y z
N MET A 1 -12.91 -2.21 9.99
CA MET A 1 -11.53 -2.17 9.45
C MET A 1 -10.61 -3.13 10.18
N SER A 2 -10.54 -3.12 11.53
CA SER A 2 -9.69 -4.01 12.33
C SER A 2 -9.82 -5.51 11.97
N ASP A 3 -11.05 -5.99 11.83
CA ASP A 3 -11.31 -7.43 11.63
C ASP A 3 -10.88 -7.89 10.23
N ALA A 4 -11.11 -7.04 9.22
CA ALA A 4 -10.67 -7.31 7.85
C ALA A 4 -9.14 -7.32 7.74
N GLN A 5 -8.46 -6.43 8.48
CA GLN A 5 -7.00 -6.45 8.63
C GLN A 5 -6.53 -7.73 9.34
N ALA A 6 -7.20 -8.15 10.42
CA ALA A 6 -6.86 -9.37 11.14
C ALA A 6 -7.01 -10.61 10.25
N LEU A 7 -8.10 -10.70 9.49
CA LEU A 7 -8.34 -11.77 8.52
C LEU A 7 -7.26 -11.83 7.43
N LEU A 8 -6.83 -10.68 6.92
CA LEU A 8 -5.70 -10.61 5.98
C LEU A 8 -4.43 -11.19 6.61
N ARG A 9 -4.12 -10.84 7.86
CA ARG A 9 -2.91 -11.31 8.55
C ARG A 9 -2.88 -12.82 8.79
N VAL A 10 -4.04 -13.45 8.94
CA VAL A 10 -4.16 -14.92 9.08
C VAL A 10 -4.44 -15.64 7.76
N GLY A 11 -4.33 -14.94 6.62
CA GLY A 11 -4.50 -15.54 5.28
C GLY A 11 -5.94 -15.83 4.88
N ALA A 12 -6.94 -15.35 5.63
CA ALA A 12 -8.36 -15.51 5.30
C ALA A 12 -8.81 -14.49 4.23
N LEU A 13 -8.19 -14.55 3.04
CA LEU A 13 -8.28 -13.53 2.01
C LEU A 13 -9.69 -13.32 1.45
N ASP A 14 -10.51 -14.36 1.35
CA ASP A 14 -11.90 -14.23 0.88
C ASP A 14 -12.78 -13.52 1.89
N ARG A 15 -12.59 -13.82 3.18
CA ARG A 15 -13.31 -13.12 4.25
C ARG A 15 -12.85 -11.67 4.36
N ALA A 16 -11.55 -11.42 4.28
CA ALA A 16 -11.00 -10.07 4.24
C ALA A 16 -11.56 -9.28 3.05
N ALA A 17 -11.59 -9.88 1.85
CA ALA A 17 -12.15 -9.26 0.65
C ALA A 17 -13.63 -8.92 0.81
N ALA A 18 -14.44 -9.83 1.37
CA ALA A 18 -15.87 -9.62 1.57
C ALA A 18 -16.16 -8.43 2.49
N MET A 19 -15.32 -8.20 3.50
CA MET A 19 -15.48 -7.08 4.44
C MET A 19 -15.12 -5.71 3.85
N VAL A 20 -14.41 -5.68 2.72
CA VAL A 20 -14.01 -4.43 2.07
C VAL A 20 -14.71 -4.18 0.73
N GLN A 21 -15.59 -5.08 0.28
CA GLN A 21 -16.42 -4.82 -0.90
C GLN A 21 -17.32 -3.61 -0.66
N GLY A 22 -17.28 -2.63 -1.57
CA GLY A 22 -18.17 -1.46 -1.56
C GLY A 22 -17.74 -0.29 -0.67
N GLY A 23 -16.57 -0.32 -0.05
CA GLY A 23 -16.04 0.82 0.71
C GLY A 23 -15.32 1.85 -0.17
N GLY A 24 -15.69 3.13 -0.07
CA GLY A 24 -15.15 4.21 -0.91
C GLY A 24 -13.99 5.03 -0.32
N SER A 25 -13.52 4.71 0.89
CA SER A 25 -12.42 5.48 1.52
C SER A 25 -11.05 4.92 1.14
N LEU A 26 -10.00 5.74 1.23
CA LEU A 26 -8.61 5.30 1.03
C LEU A 26 -8.22 4.08 1.89
N GLY A 27 -8.68 3.99 3.14
CA GLY A 27 -8.43 2.82 3.98
C GLY A 27 -8.99 1.50 3.42
N HIS A 28 -10.18 1.55 2.80
CA HIS A 28 -10.77 0.39 2.13
C HIS A 28 -9.97 0.01 0.88
N ALA A 29 -9.54 1.00 0.09
CA ALA A 29 -8.70 0.78 -1.08
C ALA A 29 -7.33 0.19 -0.71
N LEU A 30 -6.71 0.68 0.36
CA LEU A 30 -5.46 0.13 0.90
C LEU A 30 -5.62 -1.34 1.28
N LEU A 31 -6.67 -1.68 2.04
CA LEU A 31 -6.88 -3.05 2.47
C LEU A 31 -7.23 -3.97 1.28
N LEU A 32 -8.02 -3.48 0.31
CA LEU A 32 -8.32 -4.21 -0.92
C LEU A 32 -7.05 -4.47 -1.76
N ALA A 33 -6.16 -3.48 -1.86
CA ALA A 33 -4.88 -3.64 -2.54
C ALA A 33 -3.98 -4.67 -1.83
N GLN A 34 -3.95 -4.68 -0.50
CA GLN A 34 -3.22 -5.69 0.27
C GLN A 34 -3.77 -7.11 0.05
N VAL A 35 -5.10 -7.26 -0.03
CA VAL A 35 -5.74 -8.54 -0.37
C VAL A 35 -5.37 -8.97 -1.79
N LYS A 36 -5.43 -8.06 -2.76
CA LYS A 36 -5.03 -8.33 -4.15
C LYS A 36 -3.57 -8.75 -4.25
N ARG A 37 -2.68 -8.04 -3.56
CA ARG A 37 -1.26 -8.38 -3.47
C ARG A 37 -1.05 -9.77 -2.88
N ALA A 38 -1.75 -10.12 -1.80
CA ALA A 38 -1.66 -11.44 -1.19
C ALA A 38 -2.12 -12.57 -2.13
N ARG A 39 -2.97 -12.26 -3.12
CA ARG A 39 -3.38 -13.17 -4.20
C ARG A 39 -2.45 -13.16 -5.42
N GLY A 40 -1.39 -12.34 -5.40
CA GLY A 40 -0.46 -12.16 -6.52
C GLY A 40 -0.90 -11.15 -7.58
N ASP A 41 -2.04 -10.47 -7.40
CA ASP A 41 -2.54 -9.43 -8.30
C ASP A 41 -1.88 -8.07 -8.00
N TYR A 42 -0.58 -7.94 -8.29
CA TYR A 42 0.18 -6.71 -8.04
C TYR A 42 -0.31 -5.54 -8.89
N THR A 43 -0.66 -5.78 -10.15
CA THR A 43 -1.13 -4.75 -11.08
C THR A 43 -2.51 -4.22 -10.66
N GLY A 44 -3.45 -5.10 -10.31
CA GLY A 44 -4.75 -4.71 -9.81
C GLY A 44 -4.66 -4.03 -8.44
N ALA A 45 -3.76 -4.47 -7.56
CA ALA A 45 -3.50 -3.79 -6.29
C ALA A 45 -3.03 -2.34 -6.53
N LEU A 46 -2.07 -2.16 -7.43
CA LEU A 46 -1.52 -0.85 -7.76
C LEU A 46 -2.56 0.10 -8.39
N THR A 47 -3.41 -0.42 -9.29
CA THR A 47 -4.48 0.37 -9.91
C THR A 47 -5.53 0.80 -8.89
N CYS A 48 -5.93 -0.10 -7.99
CA CYS A 48 -6.89 0.21 -6.93
C CYS A 48 -6.39 1.31 -5.98
N LEU A 49 -5.11 1.24 -5.57
CA LEU A 49 -4.52 2.21 -4.67
C LEU A 49 -4.33 3.58 -5.32
N ARG A 50 -3.85 3.61 -6.58
CA ARG A 50 -3.55 4.87 -7.28
C ARG A 50 -4.77 5.78 -7.36
N SER A 51 -5.91 5.26 -7.85
CA SER A 51 -7.13 6.06 -7.96
C SER A 51 -7.61 6.58 -6.61
N ALA A 52 -7.50 5.77 -5.55
CA ALA A 52 -7.92 6.19 -4.22
C ALA A 52 -6.99 7.24 -3.59
N ILE A 53 -5.69 7.19 -3.89
CA ILE A 53 -4.73 8.21 -3.45
C ILE A 53 -4.97 9.53 -4.18
N ASP A 54 -5.19 9.48 -5.50
CA ASP A 54 -5.44 10.67 -6.34
C ASP A 54 -6.67 11.48 -5.87
N GLU A 55 -7.64 10.82 -5.24
CA GLU A 55 -8.88 11.44 -4.72
C GLU A 55 -8.82 11.77 -3.22
N ALA A 56 -7.78 11.33 -2.51
CA ALA A 56 -7.66 11.49 -1.06
C ALA A 56 -6.87 12.74 -0.66
N SER A 57 -7.26 13.34 0.47
CA SER A 57 -6.44 14.35 1.15
C SER A 57 -5.29 13.68 1.91
N GLU A 58 -4.14 14.35 1.98
CA GLU A 58 -2.97 13.94 2.77
C GLU A 58 -3.28 13.77 4.26
N ASP A 59 -4.29 14.49 4.78
CA ASP A 59 -4.70 14.43 6.19
C ASP A 59 -5.43 13.12 6.56
N VAL A 60 -5.80 12.31 5.57
CA VAL A 60 -6.46 11.03 5.81
C VAL A 60 -5.47 10.08 6.52
N PRO A 61 -5.81 9.49 7.68
CA PRO A 61 -4.85 8.68 8.47
C PRO A 61 -4.19 7.52 7.71
N SER A 62 -4.82 7.00 6.67
CA SER A 62 -4.30 5.93 5.83
C SER A 62 -3.40 6.40 4.69
N TYR A 63 -3.21 7.71 4.49
CA TYR A 63 -2.52 8.29 3.34
C TYR A 63 -1.07 7.82 3.25
N LEU A 64 -0.28 8.04 4.30
CA LEU A 64 1.11 7.62 4.34
C LEU A 64 1.26 6.09 4.24
N GLY A 65 0.38 5.32 4.89
CA GLY A 65 0.35 3.86 4.76
C GLY A 65 0.05 3.39 3.32
N ALA A 66 -0.81 4.13 2.61
CA ALA A 66 -1.14 3.87 1.22
C ALA A 66 0.02 4.19 0.28
N LEU A 67 0.77 5.29 0.51
CA LEU A 67 1.97 5.62 -0.25
C LEU A 67 3.05 4.53 -0.08
N VAL A 68 3.29 4.05 1.14
CA VAL A 68 4.26 2.96 1.38
C VAL A 68 3.84 1.66 0.68
N GLU A 69 2.57 1.28 0.75
CA GLU A 69 2.06 0.09 0.03
C GLU A 69 2.19 0.27 -1.49
N MET A 70 1.86 1.45 -2.02
CA MET A 70 2.01 1.77 -3.43
C MET A 70 3.47 1.74 -3.88
N ALA A 71 4.41 2.14 -3.03
CA ALA A 71 5.84 2.06 -3.29
C ALA A 71 6.31 0.61 -3.41
N GLU A 72 5.89 -0.27 -2.49
CA GLU A 72 6.18 -1.71 -2.54
C GLU A 72 5.63 -2.37 -3.80
N LEU A 73 4.38 -2.07 -4.16
CA LEU A 73 3.75 -2.56 -5.39
C LEU A 73 4.45 -2.03 -6.65
N SER A 74 4.87 -0.76 -6.63
CA SER A 74 5.64 -0.16 -7.72
C SER A 74 7.00 -0.83 -7.87
N ALA A 75 7.69 -1.15 -6.77
CA ALA A 75 8.95 -1.89 -6.79
C ALA A 75 8.76 -3.30 -7.36
N ALA A 76 7.73 -4.03 -6.89
CA ALA A 76 7.42 -5.38 -7.34
C ALA A 76 7.06 -5.46 -8.84
N THR A 77 6.49 -4.39 -9.40
CA THR A 77 6.15 -4.29 -10.83
C THR A 77 7.28 -3.67 -11.67
N GLY A 78 8.48 -3.52 -11.13
CA GLY A 78 9.65 -3.00 -11.83
C GLY A 78 9.71 -1.47 -11.98
N LYS A 79 8.72 -0.74 -11.44
CA LYS A 79 8.65 0.73 -11.47
C LYS A 79 9.52 1.36 -10.37
N LYS A 80 10.81 1.04 -10.36
CA LYS A 80 11.78 1.43 -9.31
C LYS A 80 11.83 2.94 -9.06
N ARG A 81 11.84 3.76 -10.11
CA ARG A 81 11.87 5.23 -9.98
C ARG A 81 10.60 5.78 -9.31
N GLY A 82 9.43 5.23 -9.65
CA GLY A 82 8.17 5.61 -9.02
C GLY A 82 8.15 5.21 -7.54
N ALA A 83 8.62 4.00 -7.23
CA ALA A 83 8.74 3.55 -5.85
C ALA A 83 9.62 4.48 -5.00
N LYS A 84 10.78 4.92 -5.51
CA LYS A 84 11.66 5.85 -4.78
C LYS A 84 10.96 7.17 -4.46
N ARG A 85 10.29 7.78 -5.44
CA ARG A 85 9.56 9.04 -5.23
C ARG A 85 8.49 8.95 -4.15
N LEU A 86 7.73 7.84 -4.15
CA LEU A 86 6.71 7.60 -3.12
C LEU A 86 7.33 7.49 -1.71
N LEU A 87 8.52 6.90 -1.59
CA LEU A 87 9.22 6.82 -0.29
C LEU A 87 9.81 8.17 0.12
N ASP A 88 10.31 8.95 -0.85
CA ASP A 88 10.80 10.32 -0.61
C ASP A 88 9.64 11.18 -0.07
N GLU A 89 8.46 11.09 -0.68
CA GLU A 89 7.25 11.80 -0.24
C GLU A 89 6.80 11.40 1.18
N VAL A 90 6.82 10.11 1.52
CA VAL A 90 6.50 9.64 2.88
C VAL A 90 7.47 10.25 3.91
N GLU A 91 8.77 10.28 3.59
CA GLU A 91 9.79 10.83 4.47
C GLU A 91 9.70 12.36 4.57
N ASP A 92 9.36 13.06 3.49
CA ASP A 92 9.15 14.51 3.48
C ASP A 92 7.96 14.92 4.36
N ILE A 93 6.86 14.15 4.35
CA ILE A 93 5.68 14.41 5.19
C ILE A 93 5.93 13.99 6.64
N ASN A 94 6.42 12.77 6.86
CA ASN A 94 6.71 12.25 8.20
C ASN A 94 7.87 11.24 8.17
N PRO A 95 9.10 11.66 8.51
CA PRO A 95 10.29 10.80 8.51
C PRO A 95 10.19 9.58 9.43
N SER A 96 9.32 9.62 10.44
CA SER A 96 9.15 8.54 11.41
C SER A 96 8.09 7.51 11.01
N HIS A 97 7.24 7.82 10.01
CA HIS A 97 6.14 6.96 9.60
C HIS A 97 6.64 5.65 9.00
N GLU A 98 6.37 4.53 9.70
CA GLU A 98 6.80 3.20 9.29
C GLU A 98 8.28 3.12 8.86
N SER A 99 9.16 3.92 9.48
CA SER A 99 10.56 4.10 9.07
C SER A 99 11.33 2.79 8.85
N ALA A 100 11.10 1.78 9.70
CA ALA A 100 11.67 0.45 9.54
C ALA A 100 11.23 -0.25 8.24
N ARG A 101 9.95 -0.12 7.87
CA ARG A 101 9.40 -0.67 6.62
C ARG A 101 9.94 0.10 5.43
N VAL A 102 9.91 1.43 5.47
CA VAL A 102 10.48 2.30 4.42
C VAL A 102 11.95 1.94 4.15
N ALA A 103 12.76 1.77 5.19
CA ALA A 103 14.16 1.36 5.07
C ALA A 103 14.33 -0.02 4.40
N LEU A 104 13.46 -0.98 4.68
CA LEU A 104 13.47 -2.29 4.01
C LEU A 104 13.15 -2.17 2.52
N VAL A 105 12.16 -1.34 2.15
CA VAL A 105 11.83 -1.10 0.72
C VAL A 105 13.00 -0.43 0.00
N ARG A 106 13.60 0.62 0.60
CA ARG A 106 14.80 1.27 0.05
C ARG A 106 15.94 0.30 -0.14
N ARG A 107 16.21 -0.54 0.86
CA ARG A 107 17.25 -1.59 0.77
C ARG A 107 16.95 -2.60 -0.34
N GLY A 108 15.71 -3.07 -0.45
CA GLY A 108 15.29 -3.95 -1.54
C GLY A 108 15.51 -3.30 -2.91
N LEU A 109 15.09 -2.04 -3.07
CA LEU A 109 15.34 -1.27 -4.29
C LEU A 109 16.83 -1.15 -4.61
N ALA A 110 17.68 -0.91 -3.60
CA ALA A 110 19.14 -0.81 -3.71
C ALA A 110 19.82 -2.12 -4.17
N LEU A 111 19.25 -3.27 -3.83
CA LEU A 111 19.74 -4.59 -4.26
C LEU A 111 19.34 -4.97 -5.69
N LEU A 112 18.38 -4.25 -6.29
CA LEU A 112 17.96 -4.44 -7.67
C LEU A 112 18.78 -3.61 -8.67
N HIS A 113 19.88 -2.99 -8.23
CA HIS A 113 20.77 -2.16 -9.06
C HIS A 113 21.78 -3.01 -9.83
#